data_AF-A0A382Y567-F1
#
_entry.id   AF-A0A382Y567-F1
#
_cell.length_a   1.000
_cell.length_b   1.000
_cell.length_c   1.000
_cell.angle_alpha   90.00
_cell.angle_beta   90.00
_cell.angle_gamma   90.00
#
_symmetry.space_group_name_H-M   'P 1'
#
loop_
_entity.id
_entity.type
_entity.pdbx_description
1 polymer ?
#
loop_
_entity_poly.entity_id
_entity_poly.type
_entity_poly.pdbx_seq_one_letter_code
_entity_poly.pdbx_strand_id
1 'polypeptide(L)'
;MTSDLDQHLTRHLAEATEAVAAAADLDDLRALDSELLGKASVVTEARRGLGAMDAEQRKDAGRRLNEVRTALEHLLAERRSTLEAGARAVTLEAERLDLTELDTGRRLGHRHVVTQTWERLEDIFVGMGFTVAEGPEIEDEWHNFGALNFPPD
;
A
#
# COMPACT_ATOMS: atom_id res chain seq x y z
N MET A 1 38.02 -25.76 26.21
CA MET A 1 37.34 -24.47 26.44
C MET A 1 36.49 -24.05 25.26
N THR A 2 36.99 -24.10 24.01
CA THR A 2 36.23 -23.72 22.80
C THR A 2 34.98 -24.59 22.54
N SER A 3 35.02 -25.89 22.84
CA SER A 3 33.88 -26.81 22.67
C SER A 3 32.69 -26.52 23.62
N ASP A 4 32.96 -26.08 24.84
CA ASP A 4 31.95 -25.87 25.87
C ASP A 4 31.16 -24.56 25.63
N LEU A 5 31.88 -23.50 25.21
CA LEU A 5 31.26 -22.25 24.78
C LEU A 5 30.36 -22.45 23.55
N ASP A 6 30.80 -23.28 22.60
CA ASP A 6 30.02 -23.56 21.39
C ASP A 6 28.73 -24.34 21.67
N GLN A 7 28.78 -25.33 22.57
CA GLN A 7 27.57 -26.03 23.04
C GLN A 7 26.61 -25.09 23.77
N HIS A 8 27.14 -24.21 24.62
CA HIS A 8 26.33 -23.24 25.35
C HIS A 8 25.62 -22.25 24.42
N LEU A 9 26.34 -21.70 23.43
CA LEU A 9 25.78 -20.80 22.42
C LEU A 9 24.75 -21.49 21.52
N THR A 10 25.00 -22.75 21.15
CA THR A 10 24.08 -23.52 20.30
C THR A 10 22.78 -23.85 21.05
N ARG A 11 22.86 -24.22 22.33
CA ARG A 11 21.68 -24.41 23.18
C ARG A 11 20.88 -23.11 23.33
N HIS A 12 21.56 -22.01 23.61
CA HIS A 12 20.88 -20.71 23.73
C HIS A 12 20.21 -20.26 22.43
N LEU A 13 20.81 -20.53 21.27
CA LEU A 13 20.19 -20.22 19.98
C LEU A 13 18.91 -21.03 19.77
N ALA A 14 18.88 -22.30 20.17
CA ALA A 14 17.68 -23.13 20.08
C ALA A 14 16.55 -22.63 21.01
N GLU A 15 16.88 -22.35 22.27
CA GLU A 15 15.95 -21.77 23.26
C GLU A 15 15.40 -20.42 22.78
N ALA A 16 16.27 -19.55 22.23
CA ALA A 16 15.87 -18.27 21.67
C ALA A 16 14.96 -18.42 20.45
N THR A 17 15.20 -19.43 19.61
CA THR A 17 14.35 -19.73 18.43
C THR A 17 12.93 -20.07 18.87
N GLU A 18 12.76 -20.91 19.90
CA GLU A 18 11.46 -21.25 20.46
C GLU A 18 10.79 -20.05 21.12
N ALA A 19 11.52 -19.28 21.93
CA ALA A 19 10.99 -18.11 22.62
C ALA A 19 10.51 -17.02 21.64
N VAL A 20 11.29 -16.71 20.60
CA VAL A 20 10.90 -15.72 19.59
C VAL A 20 9.72 -16.22 18.75
N ALA A 21 9.66 -17.51 18.44
CA ALA A 21 8.49 -18.07 17.77
C ALA A 21 7.22 -17.97 18.63
N ALA A 22 7.35 -18.09 19.96
CA ALA A 22 6.24 -18.01 20.91
C ALA A 22 5.79 -16.58 21.25
N ALA A 23 6.60 -15.56 20.97
CA ALA A 23 6.27 -14.15 21.27
C ALA A 23 4.94 -13.76 20.61
N ALA A 24 3.96 -13.32 21.39
CA ALA A 24 2.60 -13.09 20.91
C ALA A 24 2.41 -11.69 20.31
N ASP A 25 3.18 -10.71 20.80
CA ASP A 25 3.10 -9.32 20.38
C ASP A 25 4.47 -8.62 20.32
N LEU A 26 4.44 -7.34 19.92
CA LEU A 26 5.66 -6.54 19.77
C LEU A 26 6.31 -6.20 21.10
N ASP A 27 5.58 -6.21 22.21
CA ASP A 27 6.13 -5.92 23.54
C ASP A 27 6.86 -7.14 24.10
N ASP A 28 6.31 -8.34 23.94
CA ASP A 28 7.00 -9.62 24.18
C ASP A 28 8.30 -9.68 23.37
N LEU A 29 8.24 -9.33 22.08
CA LEU A 29 9.41 -9.36 21.22
C LEU A 29 10.48 -8.32 21.63
N ARG A 30 10.08 -7.15 22.15
CA ARG A 30 11.01 -6.13 22.68
C ARG A 30 11.69 -6.60 23.98
N ALA A 31 10.96 -7.31 24.84
CA ALA A 31 11.53 -7.93 26.03
C ALA A 31 12.59 -8.96 25.64
N LEU A 32 12.28 -9.84 24.68
CA LEU A 32 13.23 -10.84 24.15
C LEU A 32 14.44 -10.21 23.46
N ASP A 33 14.28 -9.14 22.69
CA ASP A 33 15.39 -8.40 22.06
C ASP A 33 16.37 -7.87 23.14
N SER A 34 15.82 -7.33 24.23
CA SER A 34 16.61 -6.85 25.37
C SER A 34 17.30 -7.98 26.14
N GLU A 35 16.66 -9.14 26.29
CA GLU A 35 17.22 -10.32 26.95
C GLU A 35 18.34 -10.97 26.12
N LEU A 36 18.14 -11.12 24.81
CA LEU A 36 19.02 -11.87 23.91
C LEU A 36 20.20 -11.02 23.38
N LEU A 37 19.97 -9.73 23.11
CA LEU A 37 20.97 -8.83 22.49
C LEU A 37 21.34 -7.62 23.37
N GLY A 38 20.71 -7.47 24.53
CA GLY A 38 20.99 -6.35 25.43
C GLY A 38 22.35 -6.40 26.13
N LYS A 39 22.59 -5.40 26.99
CA LYS A 39 23.89 -5.17 27.66
C LYS A 39 24.30 -6.27 28.65
N ALA A 40 23.33 -7.03 29.13
CA ALA A 40 23.49 -8.15 30.06
C ALA A 40 23.15 -9.50 29.41
N SER A 41 23.09 -9.57 28.08
CA SER A 41 22.78 -10.83 27.40
C SER A 41 23.97 -11.77 27.40
N VAL A 42 23.69 -13.07 27.33
CA VAL A 42 24.69 -14.14 27.23
C VAL A 42 25.66 -13.89 26.07
N VAL A 43 25.16 -13.35 24.95
CA VAL A 43 25.98 -12.99 23.78
C VAL A 43 26.95 -11.84 24.11
N THR A 44 26.48 -10.81 24.81
CA THR A 44 27.31 -9.66 25.21
C THR A 44 28.33 -10.05 26.28
N GLU A 45 27.97 -10.92 27.21
CA GLU A 45 28.89 -11.46 28.23
C GLU A 45 29.95 -12.36 27.61
N ALA A 46 29.56 -13.28 26.73
CA ALA A 46 30.49 -14.10 25.96
C ALA A 46 31.46 -13.24 25.14
N ARG A 47 30.99 -12.11 24.59
CA ARG A 47 31.83 -11.14 23.87
C ARG A 47 32.89 -10.48 24.76
N ARG A 48 32.55 -10.15 26.01
CA ARG A 48 33.51 -9.60 26.99
C ARG A 48 34.57 -10.64 27.37
N GLY A 49 34.18 -11.92 27.49
CA GLY A 49 35.08 -13.02 27.81
C GLY A 49 36.18 -13.29 26.77
N LEU A 50 35.96 -12.92 25.50
CA LEU A 50 36.93 -13.10 24.41
C LEU A 50 38.27 -12.37 24.65
N GLY A 51 38.26 -11.28 25.44
CA GLY A 51 39.48 -10.52 25.74
C GLY A 51 40.53 -11.30 26.54
N ALA A 52 40.10 -12.31 27.29
CA ALA A 52 40.98 -13.13 28.14
C ALA A 52 41.57 -14.36 27.43
N MET A 53 41.15 -14.65 26.19
CA MET A 53 41.59 -15.82 25.43
C MET A 53 42.91 -15.58 24.68
N ASP A 54 43.60 -16.64 24.26
CA ASP A 54 44.75 -16.57 23.36
C ASP A 54 44.32 -16.19 21.92
N ALA A 55 45.26 -15.80 21.06
CA ALA A 55 44.95 -15.24 19.74
C ALA A 55 44.21 -16.22 18.81
N GLU A 56 44.58 -17.51 18.86
CA GLU A 56 44.00 -18.57 18.03
C GLU A 56 42.56 -18.89 18.49
N GLN A 57 42.33 -19.12 19.79
CA GLN A 57 40.99 -19.45 20.31
C GLN A 57 40.05 -18.25 20.22
N ARG A 58 40.57 -17.02 20.39
CA ARG A 58 39.78 -15.80 20.24
C ARG A 58 39.21 -15.65 18.82
N LYS A 59 39.96 -16.07 17.79
CA LYS A 59 39.52 -15.95 16.40
C LYS A 59 38.34 -16.88 16.11
N ASP A 60 38.42 -18.15 16.50
CA ASP A 60 37.35 -19.12 16.28
C ASP A 60 36.10 -18.80 17.14
N ALA A 61 36.29 -18.50 18.43
CA ALA A 61 35.19 -18.14 19.32
C ALA A 61 34.51 -16.82 18.90
N GLY A 62 35.28 -15.83 18.43
CA GLY A 62 34.75 -14.57 17.92
C GLY A 62 33.92 -14.74 16.64
N ARG A 63 34.36 -15.60 15.71
CA ARG A 63 33.58 -15.94 14.51
C ARG A 63 32.24 -16.56 14.90
N ARG A 64 32.27 -17.59 15.75
CA ARG A 64 31.07 -18.31 16.18
C ARG A 64 30.08 -17.40 16.91
N LEU A 65 30.57 -16.51 17.77
CA LEU A 65 29.73 -15.56 18.48
C LEU A 65 29.04 -14.58 17.52
N ASN A 66 29.76 -14.11 16.49
CA ASN A 66 29.17 -13.24 15.47
C ASN A 66 28.10 -13.98 14.64
N GLU A 67 28.31 -15.24 14.29
CA GLU A 67 27.31 -16.08 13.60
C GLU A 67 26.02 -16.19 14.43
N VAL A 68 26.14 -16.55 15.71
CA VAL A 68 25.01 -16.69 16.63
C VAL A 68 24.28 -15.36 16.81
N ARG A 69 25.03 -14.27 17.00
CA ARG A 69 24.44 -12.93 17.10
C ARG A 69 23.66 -12.56 15.84
N THR A 70 24.23 -12.82 14.66
CA THR A 70 23.57 -12.54 13.37
C THR A 70 22.29 -13.36 13.21
N ALA A 71 22.33 -14.63 13.62
CA ALA A 71 21.17 -15.50 13.59
C ALA A 71 20.04 -14.99 14.49
N LEU A 72 20.37 -14.53 15.71
CA LEU A 72 19.39 -13.93 16.63
C LEU A 72 18.80 -12.62 16.09
N GLU A 73 19.64 -11.75 15.52
CA GLU A 73 19.20 -10.51 14.88
C GLU A 73 18.22 -10.80 13.73
N HIS A 74 18.52 -11.81 12.90
CA HIS A 74 17.64 -12.23 11.81
C HIS A 74 16.30 -12.79 12.32
N LEU A 75 16.35 -13.69 13.30
CA LEU A 75 15.18 -14.32 13.92
C LEU A 75 14.22 -13.27 14.51
N LEU A 76 14.76 -12.30 15.26
CA LEU A 76 13.99 -11.21 15.85
C LEU A 76 13.40 -10.28 14.76
N ALA A 77 14.18 -9.96 13.72
CA ALA A 77 13.71 -9.12 12.62
C ALA A 77 12.57 -9.80 11.82
N GLU A 78 12.70 -11.10 11.55
CA GLU A 78 11.68 -11.87 10.84
C GLU A 78 10.38 -11.92 11.65
N ARG A 79 10.45 -12.25 12.94
CA ARG A 79 9.28 -12.28 13.82
C ARG A 79 8.62 -10.91 13.95
N ARG A 80 9.42 -9.84 14.06
CA ARG A 80 8.92 -8.45 14.10
C ARG A 80 8.12 -8.13 12.85
N SER A 81 8.66 -8.46 11.68
CA SER A 81 7.99 -8.24 10.39
C SER A 81 6.65 -8.96 10.33
N THR A 82 6.59 -10.22 10.79
CA THR A 82 5.34 -11.00 10.84
C THR A 82 4.29 -10.34 11.75
N LEU A 83 4.68 -9.96 12.97
CA LEU A 83 3.76 -9.36 13.94
C LEU A 83 3.25 -7.99 13.48
N GLU A 84 4.13 -7.16 12.92
CA GLU A 84 3.72 -5.87 12.35
C GLU A 84 2.79 -6.04 11.14
N ALA A 85 3.05 -7.01 10.27
CA ALA A 85 2.17 -7.31 9.13
C ALA A 85 0.77 -7.75 9.61
N GLY A 86 0.70 -8.59 10.64
CA GLY A 86 -0.57 -8.99 11.26
C GLY A 86 -1.32 -7.80 11.85
N ALA A 87 -0.66 -6.96 12.64
CA ALA A 87 -1.27 -5.77 13.24
C ALA A 87 -1.78 -4.77 12.17
N ARG A 88 -1.00 -4.58 11.09
CA ARG A 88 -1.43 -3.76 9.95
C ARG A 88 -2.67 -4.35 9.26
N ALA A 89 -2.72 -5.66 9.03
CA ALA A 89 -3.87 -6.30 8.40
C ALA A 89 -5.15 -6.15 9.23
N VAL A 90 -5.06 -6.30 10.56
CA VAL A 90 -6.20 -6.07 11.47
C VAL A 90 -6.68 -4.62 11.38
N THR A 91 -5.76 -3.66 11.36
CA THR A 91 -6.10 -2.24 11.24
C THR A 91 -6.80 -1.95 9.90
N LEU A 92 -6.25 -2.47 8.80
CA LEU A 92 -6.82 -2.30 7.45
C LEU A 92 -8.23 -2.87 7.34
N GLU A 93 -8.50 -4.02 7.95
CA GLU A 93 -9.84 -4.61 7.93
C GLU A 93 -10.82 -3.81 8.81
N ALA A 94 -10.36 -3.33 9.97
CA ALA A 94 -11.18 -2.49 10.85
C ALA A 94 -11.54 -1.13 10.21
N GLU A 95 -10.65 -0.59 9.38
CA GLU A 95 -10.83 0.67 8.65
C GLU A 95 -11.44 0.48 7.26
N ARG A 96 -11.87 -0.73 6.90
CA ARG A 96 -12.39 -1.04 5.57
C ARG A 96 -13.70 -0.28 5.32
N LEU A 97 -13.67 0.63 4.36
CA LEU A 97 -14.82 1.43 3.93
C LEU A 97 -15.38 0.90 2.60
N ASP A 98 -16.71 0.77 2.50
CA ASP A 98 -17.38 0.53 1.22
C ASP A 98 -17.51 1.84 0.45
N LEU A 99 -16.67 2.01 -0.57
CA LEU A 99 -16.68 3.20 -1.43
C LEU A 99 -17.88 3.24 -2.39
N THR A 100 -18.69 2.17 -2.50
CA THR A 100 -19.88 2.15 -3.37
C THR A 100 -21.10 2.84 -2.75
N GLU A 101 -21.12 3.02 -1.43
CA GLU A 101 -22.19 3.73 -0.72
C GLU A 101 -22.07 5.27 -0.82
N LEU A 102 -20.93 5.77 -1.30
CA LEU A 102 -20.64 7.19 -1.43
C LEU A 102 -21.16 7.74 -2.77
N ASP A 103 -22.42 8.20 -2.80
CA ASP A 103 -22.92 9.06 -3.87
C ASP A 103 -22.35 10.49 -3.72
N THR A 104 -21.17 10.71 -4.30
CA THR A 104 -20.49 12.02 -4.35
C THR A 104 -20.98 12.88 -5.52
N GLY A 105 -21.91 12.37 -6.33
CA GLY A 105 -22.23 12.91 -7.64
C GLY A 105 -23.27 14.02 -7.58
N ARG A 106 -22.85 15.25 -7.88
CA ARG A 106 -23.81 16.24 -8.40
C ARG A 106 -24.50 15.64 -9.60
N ARG A 107 -25.83 15.67 -9.62
CA ARG A 107 -26.60 15.24 -10.79
C ARG A 107 -26.19 16.09 -11.98
N LEU A 108 -25.70 15.45 -13.03
CA LEU A 108 -25.46 16.12 -14.30
C LEU A 108 -26.82 16.58 -14.86
N GLY A 109 -26.85 17.78 -15.43
CA GLY A 109 -27.99 18.22 -16.22
C GLY A 109 -28.07 17.45 -17.54
N HIS A 110 -29.22 17.56 -18.20
CA HIS A 110 -29.43 16.96 -19.52
C HIS A 110 -29.90 18.02 -20.51
N ARG A 111 -29.50 17.90 -21.78
CA ARG A 111 -30.07 18.69 -22.86
C ARG A 111 -31.52 18.28 -23.09
N HIS A 112 -32.37 19.24 -23.44
CA HIS A 112 -33.75 18.94 -23.83
C HIS A 112 -33.78 18.04 -25.07
N VAL A 113 -34.75 17.12 -25.15
CA VAL A 113 -34.81 16.13 -26.23
C VAL A 113 -34.88 16.79 -27.61
N VAL A 114 -35.63 17.90 -27.73
CA VAL A 114 -35.72 18.67 -28.99
C VAL A 114 -34.35 19.19 -29.43
N THR A 115 -33.55 19.73 -28.49
CA THR A 115 -32.19 20.21 -28.79
C THR A 115 -31.31 19.07 -29.27
N GLN A 116 -31.38 17.90 -28.62
CA GLN A 116 -30.60 16.73 -29.04
C GLN A 116 -30.99 16.25 -30.45
N THR A 117 -32.28 16.24 -30.77
CA THR A 117 -32.76 15.88 -32.12
C THR A 117 -32.33 16.90 -33.16
N TRP A 118 -32.43 18.20 -32.84
CA TRP A 118 -31.99 19.27 -33.72
C TRP A 118 -30.49 19.15 -34.03
N GLU A 119 -29.64 19.12 -33.00
CA GLU A 119 -28.18 19.00 -33.15
C GLU A 119 -27.81 17.76 -33.99
N ARG A 120 -28.50 16.63 -33.77
CA ARG A 120 -28.27 15.40 -34.54
C ARG A 120 -28.63 15.55 -36.03
N LEU A 121 -29.69 16.28 -36.35
CA LEU A 121 -30.06 16.55 -37.74
C LEU A 121 -29.04 17.47 -38.40
N GLU A 122 -28.63 18.54 -37.70
CA GLU A 122 -27.58 19.45 -38.18
C GLU A 122 -26.29 18.72 -38.51
N ASP A 123 -25.81 17.86 -37.61
CA ASP A 123 -24.57 17.08 -37.80
C ASP A 123 -24.60 16.27 -39.11
N ILE A 124 -25.76 15.67 -39.44
CA ILE A 124 -25.92 14.89 -40.67
C ILE A 124 -25.77 15.76 -41.91
N PHE A 125 -26.46 16.90 -41.96
CA PHE A 125 -26.43 17.80 -43.13
C PHE A 125 -25.11 18.56 -43.25
N VAL A 126 -24.53 18.98 -42.13
CA VAL A 126 -23.18 19.57 -42.10
C VAL A 126 -22.16 18.55 -42.62
N GLY A 127 -22.28 17.27 -42.24
CA GLY A 127 -21.47 16.19 -42.80
C GLY A 127 -21.60 16.02 -44.32
N MET A 128 -22.72 16.45 -44.91
CA MET A 128 -22.95 16.46 -46.37
C MET A 128 -22.44 17.74 -47.06
N GLY A 129 -21.90 18.71 -46.31
CA GLY A 129 -21.39 19.98 -46.83
C GLY A 129 -22.40 21.13 -46.80
N PHE A 130 -23.55 20.98 -46.14
CA PHE A 130 -24.47 22.09 -45.89
C PHE A 130 -23.98 22.98 -44.74
N THR A 131 -24.51 24.20 -44.65
CA THR A 131 -24.24 25.14 -43.56
C THR A 131 -25.53 25.50 -42.86
N VAL A 132 -25.50 25.63 -41.52
CA VAL A 132 -26.66 26.06 -40.72
C VAL A 132 -26.88 27.56 -40.92
N ALA A 133 -28.14 27.94 -41.20
CA ALA A 133 -28.58 29.32 -41.29
C ALA A 133 -29.79 29.53 -40.38
N GLU A 134 -29.78 30.62 -39.62
CA GLU A 134 -30.86 31.01 -38.72
C GLU A 134 -31.55 32.29 -39.24
N GLY A 135 -32.82 32.47 -38.89
CA GLY A 135 -33.63 33.62 -39.24
C GLY A 135 -34.48 34.10 -38.05
N PRO A 136 -35.13 35.26 -38.15
CA PRO A 136 -35.99 35.76 -37.09
C PRO A 136 -37.24 34.88 -36.92
N GLU A 137 -37.75 34.79 -35.68
CA GLU A 137 -39.00 34.05 -35.38
C GLU A 137 -40.25 34.81 -35.86
N ILE A 138 -40.16 36.14 -35.97
CA ILE A 138 -41.21 37.00 -36.52
C ILE A 138 -40.73 37.49 -37.89
N GLU A 139 -41.47 37.12 -38.91
CA GLU A 139 -41.16 37.38 -40.32
C GLU A 139 -42.25 38.22 -40.99
N ASP A 140 -41.88 38.93 -42.06
CA ASP A 140 -42.83 39.70 -42.86
C ASP A 140 -43.61 38.82 -43.87
N GLU A 141 -44.68 39.38 -44.43
CA GLU A 141 -45.54 38.67 -45.38
C GLU A 141 -44.78 38.21 -46.65
N TRP A 142 -43.81 39.00 -47.08
CA TRP A 142 -43.05 38.72 -48.30
C TRP A 142 -42.17 37.48 -48.12
N HIS A 143 -41.41 37.38 -47.03
CA HIS A 143 -40.48 36.27 -46.80
C HIS A 143 -41.19 34.97 -46.42
N ASN A 144 -42.34 35.02 -45.73
CA ASN A 144 -43.12 33.84 -45.38
C ASN A 144 -44.01 33.31 -46.51
N PHE A 145 -44.53 34.17 -47.40
CA PHE A 145 -45.54 33.77 -48.39
C PHE A 145 -45.19 34.24 -49.80
N GLY A 146 -45.06 35.54 -50.03
CA GLY A 146 -44.94 36.12 -51.37
C GLY A 146 -43.77 35.55 -52.18
N ALA A 147 -42.58 35.48 -51.58
CA ALA A 147 -41.37 34.94 -52.20
C ALA A 147 -41.41 33.42 -52.42
N LEU A 148 -42.28 32.70 -51.71
CA LEU A 148 -42.46 31.24 -51.83
C LEU A 148 -43.58 30.86 -52.83
N ASN A 149 -44.03 31.82 -53.65
CA ASN A 149 -45.02 31.62 -54.71
C ASN A 149 -46.43 31.24 -54.19
N PHE A 150 -46.78 31.69 -52.98
CA PHE A 150 -48.17 31.65 -52.51
C PHE A 150 -48.96 32.81 -53.15
N PRO A 151 -50.16 32.56 -53.72
CA PRO A 151 -50.95 33.61 -54.33
C PRO A 151 -51.48 34.61 -53.28
N PRO A 152 -51.63 35.90 -53.62
CA PRO A 152 -52.35 36.84 -52.76
C PRO A 152 -53.83 36.50 -52.72
N ASP A 153 -54.44 36.61 -51.54
CA ASP A 153 -55.89 36.47 -51.33
C ASP A 153 -56.69 37.60 -51.98
#